data_AF-F2U6B4-F1
#
_entry.id   AF-F2U6B4-F1
#
_cell.length_a   1.000
_cell.length_b   1.000
_cell.length_c   1.000
_cell.angle_alpha   90.00
_cell.angle_beta   90.00
_cell.angle_gamma   90.00
#
_symmetry.space_group_name_H-M   'P 1'
#
loop_
_entity.id
_entity.type
_entity.pdbx_description
1 polymer ?
#
loop_
_entity_poly.entity_id
_entity_poly.type
_entity_poly.pdbx_seq_one_letter_code
_entity_poly.pdbx_strand_id
1 'polypeptide(L)'
;MTPAPTGSHQRTVYIAHNKVETGPEALALQHQLCTLFNHKVIASPARRNDPEAATAACAGIQAADVIVLLGSKLLGQRTSDIFSSHDELRYILQASIPIVLVHMCHRFKYRTSQHVLSISRSHSCAWLPHTLSASLDARKTPPQQVLHTIKSALTRRRAVSTRGILPLPPRVPTPQQQETLTAFSTTTTLSTLYEDAETSSVDTGDDGERGIAKPCTGEVDSDSQACVHRLLSDIQKHMSRPEEATAALAALVACSIESPTSIVRCVARDQLAVNTVLGAMRAHPRVRELQRLGCRILDSVVSFLFTARKQRQHHQQRQLDTDTHDVRRLLRERASEPVLAAMWHHQGDEAIQAYGCGVLRRLVRDPDVQHGPLLRVGMLAAVATAMHTHTPCKVLTKLTLTSDKGDALVREIVDLGILEALAEALQCHPTDAAVVRAACQFSQVLLQALCTPSDRTVLPDVSDASKLVQAAARLALVVDLCDADALKLPTA
;
A
#
# COMPACT_ATOMS: atom_id res chain seq x y z
N MET A 1 -0.25 25.94 53.10
CA MET A 1 -1.38 25.54 52.22
C MET A 1 -0.93 24.32 51.43
N THR A 2 -1.37 23.13 51.82
CA THR A 2 -1.18 21.90 51.04
C THR A 2 -2.02 22.01 49.76
N PRO A 3 -1.45 21.80 48.56
CA PRO A 3 -2.23 21.86 47.33
C PRO A 3 -3.34 20.81 47.41
N ALA A 4 -4.58 21.22 47.11
CA ALA A 4 -5.71 20.31 47.03
C ALA A 4 -5.36 19.15 46.08
N PRO A 5 -5.68 17.89 46.41
CA PRO A 5 -5.36 16.75 45.57
C PRO A 5 -5.99 16.99 44.19
N THR A 6 -5.16 17.21 43.18
CA THR A 6 -5.61 17.35 41.80
C THR A 6 -6.30 16.05 41.44
N GLY A 7 -7.61 16.07 41.26
CA GLY A 7 -8.40 14.90 40.90
C GLY A 7 -7.74 14.21 39.70
N SER A 8 -7.31 12.97 39.89
CA SER A 8 -6.74 12.19 38.80
C SER A 8 -7.83 11.97 37.76
N HIS A 9 -7.79 12.72 36.65
CA HIS A 9 -8.71 12.50 35.54
C HIS A 9 -8.60 11.04 35.09
N GLN A 10 -9.68 10.30 35.29
CA GLN A 10 -9.77 8.92 34.82
C GLN A 10 -9.77 8.94 33.30
N ARG A 11 -8.77 8.29 32.69
CA ARG A 11 -8.66 8.17 31.23
C ARG A 11 -9.51 7.03 30.73
N THR A 12 -10.01 7.17 29.50
CA THR A 12 -10.80 6.15 28.81
C THR A 12 -9.95 5.47 27.74
N VAL A 13 -9.90 4.14 27.73
CA VAL A 13 -9.26 3.34 26.67
C VAL A 13 -10.33 2.51 25.98
N TYR A 14 -10.36 2.55 24.65
CA TYR A 14 -11.24 1.69 23.86
C TYR A 14 -10.43 0.57 23.19
N ILE A 15 -10.84 -0.69 23.36
CA ILE A 15 -10.19 -1.86 22.77
C ILE A 15 -11.06 -2.41 21.65
N ALA A 16 -10.62 -2.23 20.40
CA ALA A 16 -11.28 -2.82 19.25
C ALA A 16 -10.71 -4.21 18.96
N HIS A 17 -11.57 -5.23 18.88
CA HIS A 17 -11.13 -6.61 18.69
C HIS A 17 -12.17 -7.49 17.97
N ASN A 18 -11.69 -8.58 17.36
CA ASN A 18 -12.55 -9.64 16.89
C ASN A 18 -12.79 -10.63 18.05
N LYS A 19 -14.05 -10.83 18.46
CA LYS A 19 -14.41 -11.68 19.59
C LYS A 19 -13.93 -13.13 19.43
N VAL A 20 -14.02 -13.67 18.21
CA VAL A 20 -13.69 -15.08 17.94
C VAL A 20 -12.19 -15.31 18.02
N GLU A 21 -11.38 -14.42 17.45
CA GLU A 21 -9.93 -14.63 17.36
C GLU A 21 -9.14 -14.05 18.53
N THR A 22 -9.62 -12.95 19.13
CA THR A 22 -8.84 -12.14 20.09
C THR A 22 -9.62 -11.79 21.37
N GLY A 23 -10.74 -12.47 21.62
CA GLY A 23 -11.58 -12.24 22.80
C GLY A 23 -10.84 -12.45 24.13
N PRO A 24 -10.15 -13.57 24.34
CA PRO A 24 -9.40 -13.81 25.58
C PRO A 24 -8.32 -12.75 25.84
N GLU A 25 -7.59 -12.35 24.80
CA GLU A 25 -6.52 -11.36 24.88
C GLU A 25 -7.07 -9.96 25.14
N ALA A 26 -8.22 -9.61 24.56
CA ALA A 26 -8.92 -8.36 24.85
C ALA A 26 -9.35 -8.27 26.33
N LEU A 27 -9.90 -9.36 26.88
CA LEU A 27 -10.28 -9.43 28.30
C LEU A 27 -9.06 -9.35 29.24
N ALA A 28 -7.99 -10.05 28.90
CA ALA A 28 -6.73 -10.00 29.64
C ALA A 28 -6.14 -8.58 29.65
N LEU A 29 -6.11 -7.91 28.50
CA LEU A 29 -5.66 -6.53 28.38
C LEU A 29 -6.55 -5.56 29.15
N GLN A 30 -7.88 -5.73 29.07
CA GLN A 30 -8.84 -4.94 29.82
C GLN A 30 -8.59 -5.04 31.33
N HIS A 31 -8.47 -6.26 31.86
CA HIS A 31 -8.21 -6.50 33.28
C HIS A 31 -6.91 -5.82 33.75
N GLN A 32 -5.83 -5.96 32.98
CA GLN A 32 -4.54 -5.35 33.32
C GLN A 32 -4.58 -3.82 33.28
N LEU A 33 -5.24 -3.22 32.27
CA LEU A 33 -5.36 -1.77 32.17
C LEU A 33 -6.22 -1.17 33.30
N CYS A 34 -7.32 -1.85 33.68
CA CYS A 34 -8.12 -1.47 34.84
C CYS A 34 -7.31 -1.52 36.14
N THR A 35 -6.57 -2.62 36.35
CA THR A 35 -5.82 -2.87 37.59
C THR A 35 -4.62 -1.94 37.75
N LEU A 36 -3.83 -1.74 36.69
CA LEU A 36 -2.55 -1.03 36.78
C LEU A 36 -2.68 0.50 36.68
N PHE A 37 -3.70 1.00 35.97
CA PHE A 37 -3.78 2.42 35.64
C PHE A 37 -5.07 3.11 36.11
N ASN A 38 -6.00 2.38 36.74
CA ASN A 38 -7.30 2.87 37.15
C ASN A 38 -8.06 3.57 36.00
N HIS A 39 -7.90 3.06 34.78
CA HIS A 39 -8.51 3.60 33.57
C HIS A 39 -9.89 2.99 33.33
N LYS A 40 -10.79 3.76 32.72
CA LYS A 40 -12.07 3.25 32.23
C LYS A 40 -11.81 2.54 30.91
N VAL A 41 -11.96 1.22 30.87
CA VAL A 41 -11.68 0.44 29.66
C VAL A 41 -12.97 -0.09 29.05
N ILE A 42 -13.23 0.30 27.81
CA ILE A 42 -14.37 -0.12 27.00
C ILE A 42 -13.84 -1.05 25.90
N ALA A 43 -14.57 -2.10 25.54
CA ALA A 43 -14.18 -3.02 24.48
C ALA A 43 -15.28 -3.14 23.42
N SER A 44 -14.94 -3.64 22.24
CA SER A 44 -15.90 -3.98 21.19
C SER A 44 -17.05 -4.83 21.73
N PRO A 45 -18.29 -4.61 21.24
CA PRO A 45 -19.43 -5.35 21.73
C PRO A 45 -19.34 -6.83 21.34
N ALA A 46 -19.65 -7.70 22.29
CA ALA A 46 -19.70 -9.14 22.08
C ALA A 46 -20.88 -9.59 21.21
N ARG A 47 -21.90 -8.74 21.07
CA ARG A 47 -23.10 -8.92 20.24
C ARG A 47 -23.20 -7.73 19.29
N ARG A 48 -22.76 -7.90 18.04
CA ARG A 48 -22.74 -6.84 17.01
C ARG A 48 -24.09 -6.60 16.34
N ASN A 49 -25.05 -7.49 16.57
CA ASN A 49 -26.44 -7.37 16.11
C ASN A 49 -27.37 -6.60 17.06
N ASP A 50 -26.83 -6.04 18.12
CA ASP A 50 -27.58 -5.28 19.11
C ASP A 50 -27.37 -3.77 18.87
N PRO A 51 -28.41 -3.00 18.48
CA PRO A 51 -28.32 -1.56 18.24
C PRO A 51 -27.83 -0.76 19.46
N GLU A 52 -28.17 -1.19 20.67
CA GLU A 52 -27.72 -0.51 21.89
C GLU A 52 -26.22 -0.73 22.10
N ALA A 53 -25.74 -1.95 21.85
CA ALA A 53 -24.33 -2.29 21.93
C ALA A 53 -23.50 -1.55 20.85
N ALA A 54 -24.05 -1.38 19.65
CA ALA A 54 -23.45 -0.56 18.59
C ALA A 54 -23.35 0.92 18.98
N THR A 55 -24.43 1.48 19.54
CA THR A 55 -24.47 2.87 20.04
C THR A 55 -23.45 3.07 21.17
N ALA A 56 -23.39 2.14 22.12
CA ALA A 56 -22.41 2.15 23.21
C ALA A 56 -20.97 2.05 22.70
N ALA A 57 -20.72 1.27 21.64
CA ALA A 57 -19.43 1.18 20.98
C ALA A 57 -19.01 2.52 20.36
N CYS A 58 -19.89 3.16 19.58
CA CYS A 58 -19.65 4.48 18.99
C CYS A 58 -19.37 5.54 20.07
N ALA A 59 -20.18 5.59 21.13
CA ALA A 59 -19.97 6.49 22.26
C ALA A 59 -18.63 6.21 22.97
N GLY A 60 -18.28 4.94 23.14
CA GLY A 60 -17.01 4.50 23.71
C GLY A 60 -15.80 4.93 22.87
N ILE A 61 -15.90 4.86 21.54
CA ILE A 61 -14.88 5.33 20.61
C ILE A 61 -14.71 6.84 20.76
N GLN A 62 -15.79 7.62 20.71
CA GLN A 62 -15.72 9.09 20.83
C GLN A 62 -15.16 9.56 22.18
N ALA A 63 -15.49 8.86 23.27
CA ALA A 63 -15.03 9.19 24.61
C ALA A 63 -13.59 8.72 24.89
N ALA A 64 -12.98 7.94 23.99
CA ALA A 64 -11.67 7.35 24.23
C ALA A 64 -10.55 8.39 24.22
N ASP A 65 -9.62 8.26 25.16
CA ASP A 65 -8.34 8.97 25.15
C ASP A 65 -7.36 8.33 24.15
N VAL A 66 -7.40 7.00 24.06
CA VAL A 66 -6.60 6.15 23.16
C VAL A 66 -7.44 4.96 22.71
N ILE A 67 -7.29 4.58 21.45
CA ILE A 67 -7.90 3.37 20.88
C ILE A 67 -6.81 2.32 20.68
N VAL A 68 -7.06 1.09 21.13
CA VAL A 68 -6.18 -0.06 20.95
C VAL A 68 -6.82 -1.02 19.96
N LEU A 69 -6.17 -1.27 18.83
CA LEU A 69 -6.63 -2.21 17.80
C LEU A 69 -5.90 -3.56 17.99
N LEU A 70 -6.63 -4.61 18.35
CA LEU A 70 -6.08 -5.97 18.37
C LEU A 70 -6.18 -6.58 16.97
N GLY A 71 -5.08 -6.49 16.24
CA GLY A 71 -4.98 -6.83 14.83
C GLY A 71 -5.01 -8.33 14.56
N SER A 72 -6.20 -8.89 14.43
CA SER A 72 -6.45 -10.29 14.09
C SER A 72 -6.63 -10.51 12.57
N LYS A 73 -6.70 -11.76 12.09
CA LYS A 73 -6.88 -12.02 10.65
C LYS A 73 -8.23 -11.49 10.16
N LEU A 74 -9.27 -11.59 11.00
CA LEU A 74 -10.63 -11.22 10.69
C LEU A 74 -11.02 -9.78 11.08
N LEU A 75 -10.09 -8.98 11.61
CA LEU A 75 -10.37 -7.58 11.90
C LEU A 75 -10.70 -6.83 10.60
N GLY A 76 -11.81 -6.10 10.59
CA GLY A 76 -12.31 -5.36 9.42
C GLY A 76 -13.15 -6.21 8.45
N GLN A 77 -13.53 -7.42 8.84
CA GLN A 77 -14.53 -8.22 8.12
C GLN A 77 -15.89 -7.51 8.14
N ARG A 78 -16.48 -7.36 6.96
CA ARG A 78 -17.90 -7.05 6.80
C ARG A 78 -18.73 -8.29 7.09
N THR A 79 -19.68 -8.15 7.99
CA THR A 79 -20.68 -9.18 8.32
C THR A 79 -22.06 -8.59 8.06
N SER A 80 -23.09 -9.42 8.05
CA SER A 80 -24.49 -8.95 8.04
C SER A 80 -24.91 -8.34 9.39
N ASP A 81 -23.96 -8.09 10.30
CA ASP A 81 -24.28 -7.54 11.60
C ASP A 81 -24.61 -6.06 11.50
N ILE A 82 -25.48 -5.56 12.38
CA ILE A 82 -25.84 -4.13 12.43
C ILE A 82 -24.59 -3.24 12.62
N PHE A 83 -23.58 -3.73 13.34
CA PHE A 83 -22.32 -3.04 13.54
C PHE A 83 -21.12 -3.99 13.39
N SER A 84 -20.76 -4.26 12.13
CA SER A 84 -19.68 -5.19 11.80
C SER A 84 -18.31 -4.66 12.28
N SER A 85 -17.31 -5.54 12.27
CA SER A 85 -15.93 -5.11 12.59
C SER A 85 -15.36 -4.12 11.58
N HIS A 86 -15.92 -4.10 10.36
CA HIS A 86 -15.60 -3.11 9.34
C HIS A 86 -16.15 -1.72 9.71
N ASP A 87 -17.42 -1.65 10.14
CA ASP A 87 -18.06 -0.37 10.52
C ASP A 87 -17.39 0.25 11.74
N GLU A 88 -17.05 -0.58 12.72
CA GLU A 88 -16.28 -0.16 13.88
C GLU A 88 -14.90 0.41 13.49
N LEU A 89 -14.16 -0.28 12.62
CA LEU A 89 -12.86 0.21 12.15
C LEU A 89 -13.01 1.54 11.41
N ARG A 90 -14.03 1.68 10.56
CA ARG A 90 -14.34 2.93 9.87
C ARG A 90 -14.60 4.07 10.86
N TYR A 91 -15.40 3.81 11.89
CA TYR A 91 -15.73 4.80 12.92
C TYR A 91 -14.51 5.24 13.73
N ILE A 92 -13.63 4.28 14.08
CA ILE A 92 -12.36 4.54 14.77
C ILE A 92 -11.48 5.50 13.97
N LEU A 93 -11.36 5.29 12.66
CA LEU A 93 -10.53 6.14 11.80
C LEU A 93 -11.08 7.56 11.67
N GLN A 94 -12.40 7.72 11.71
CA GLN A 94 -13.05 9.03 11.65
C GLN A 94 -12.87 9.82 12.96
N ALA A 95 -12.79 9.14 14.09
CA ALA A 95 -12.71 9.79 15.40
C ALA A 95 -11.41 10.59 15.63
N SER A 96 -10.37 10.41 14.80
CA SER A 96 -9.08 11.11 14.92
C SER A 96 -8.41 10.99 16.31
N ILE A 97 -8.68 9.88 17.00
CA ILE A 97 -8.12 9.58 18.33
C ILE A 97 -6.81 8.79 18.13
N PRO A 98 -5.79 8.97 18.99
CA PRO A 98 -4.54 8.19 18.90
C PRO A 98 -4.80 6.68 18.93
N ILE A 99 -4.23 5.98 17.95
CA ILE A 99 -4.37 4.53 17.78
C ILE A 99 -3.08 3.82 18.18
N VAL A 100 -3.20 2.75 18.96
CA VAL A 100 -2.14 1.76 19.23
C VAL A 100 -2.54 0.45 18.54
N LEU A 101 -1.74 0.02 17.58
CA LEU A 101 -1.96 -1.24 16.86
C LEU A 101 -1.17 -2.37 17.52
N VAL A 102 -1.86 -3.42 17.95
CA VAL A 102 -1.26 -4.64 18.48
C VAL A 102 -1.41 -5.75 17.44
N HIS A 103 -0.32 -6.16 16.81
CA HIS A 103 -0.32 -7.22 15.82
C HIS A 103 -0.47 -8.59 16.49
N MET A 104 -1.66 -9.20 16.34
CA MET A 104 -1.99 -10.55 16.81
C MET A 104 -1.81 -11.61 15.72
N CYS A 105 -1.57 -11.17 14.49
CA CYS A 105 -1.28 -12.02 13.34
C CYS A 105 -0.20 -11.38 12.45
N HIS A 106 0.49 -12.20 11.66
CA HIS A 106 1.49 -11.73 10.70
C HIS A 106 0.86 -11.03 9.49
N ARG A 107 -0.37 -11.40 9.13
CA ARG A 107 -1.07 -10.91 7.94
C ARG A 107 -2.56 -10.81 8.22
N PHE A 108 -3.12 -9.62 8.00
CA PHE A 108 -4.58 -9.44 7.97
C PHE A 108 -5.15 -10.13 6.74
N LYS A 109 -6.33 -10.74 6.85
CA LYS A 109 -6.98 -11.37 5.69
C LYS A 109 -7.51 -10.33 4.71
N TYR A 110 -8.00 -9.20 5.23
CA TYR A 110 -8.67 -8.18 4.44
C TYR A 110 -7.70 -7.05 4.05
N ARG A 111 -7.66 -6.72 2.76
CA ARG A 111 -6.77 -5.70 2.18
C ARG A 111 -7.04 -4.31 2.75
N THR A 112 -8.30 -4.00 3.04
CA THR A 112 -8.72 -2.74 3.67
C THR A 112 -8.06 -2.58 5.04
N SER A 113 -8.09 -3.61 5.88
CA SER A 113 -7.40 -3.62 7.17
C SER A 113 -5.89 -3.51 7.01
N GLN A 114 -5.28 -4.24 6.06
CA GLN A 114 -3.83 -4.10 5.78
C GLN A 114 -3.46 -2.66 5.44
N HIS A 115 -4.23 -2.01 4.55
CA HIS A 115 -3.93 -0.67 4.08
C HIS A 115 -4.09 0.38 5.19
N VAL A 116 -5.24 0.37 5.86
CA VAL A 116 -5.53 1.27 6.99
C VAL A 116 -4.46 1.19 8.06
N LEU A 117 -4.08 -0.04 8.41
CA LEU A 117 -3.13 -0.29 9.49
C LEU A 117 -1.68 -0.02 9.08
N SER A 118 -1.34 -0.13 7.78
CA SER A 118 -0.02 0.24 7.25
C SER A 118 0.28 1.74 7.35
N ILE A 119 -0.76 2.57 7.39
CA ILE A 119 -0.65 4.04 7.50
C ILE A 119 -0.46 4.45 8.97
N SER A 120 -1.01 3.67 9.92
CA SER A 120 -0.91 3.90 11.36
C SER A 120 0.46 3.48 11.92
N ARG A 121 1.56 4.06 11.41
CA ARG A 121 2.93 3.69 11.82
C ARG A 121 3.33 4.19 13.22
N SER A 122 2.52 5.04 13.85
CA SER A 122 2.97 5.75 15.05
C SER A 122 3.14 4.85 16.27
N HIS A 123 2.30 3.83 16.50
CA HIS A 123 2.37 3.00 17.73
C HIS A 123 1.98 1.54 17.47
N SER A 124 2.84 0.79 16.76
CA SER A 124 2.64 -0.65 16.54
C SER A 124 3.51 -1.51 17.48
N CYS A 125 2.94 -2.57 18.05
CA CYS A 125 3.68 -3.61 18.78
C CYS A 125 3.10 -5.01 18.46
N ALA A 126 3.86 -6.07 18.72
CA ALA A 126 3.40 -7.44 18.45
C ALA A 126 2.97 -8.16 19.75
N TRP A 127 1.91 -8.96 19.64
CA TRP A 127 1.50 -9.92 20.67
C TRP A 127 0.99 -11.16 19.95
N LEU A 128 1.85 -12.16 19.76
CA LEU A 128 1.55 -13.36 18.94
C LEU A 128 1.32 -14.59 19.82
N PRO A 129 0.14 -14.76 20.43
CA PRO A 129 -0.16 -15.87 21.35
C PRO A 129 -0.19 -17.26 20.70
N HIS A 130 -0.19 -17.34 19.37
CA HIS A 130 -0.40 -18.57 18.61
C HIS A 130 0.89 -19.21 18.06
N THR A 131 2.06 -18.71 18.41
CA THR A 131 3.29 -19.45 18.10
C THR A 131 3.26 -20.79 18.83
N LEU A 132 3.47 -21.90 18.11
CA LEU A 132 3.16 -23.30 18.46
C LEU A 132 3.70 -23.83 19.80
N SER A 133 4.48 -23.04 20.55
CA SER A 133 5.06 -23.40 21.86
C SER A 133 4.52 -22.58 23.04
N ALA A 134 3.57 -21.66 22.83
CA ALA A 134 3.09 -20.78 23.88
C ALA A 134 2.03 -21.46 24.78
N SER A 135 2.31 -21.53 26.09
CA SER A 135 1.36 -21.97 27.11
C SER A 135 0.04 -21.16 27.03
N LEU A 136 -1.09 -21.78 27.36
CA LEU A 136 -2.39 -21.11 27.55
C LEU A 136 -2.30 -19.86 28.45
N ASP A 137 -1.31 -19.82 29.35
CA ASP A 137 -1.08 -18.68 30.24
C ASP A 137 -0.45 -17.47 29.53
N ALA A 138 0.25 -17.67 28.42
CA ALA A 138 0.79 -16.57 27.59
C ALA A 138 -0.32 -15.72 26.94
N ARG A 139 -1.55 -16.26 26.83
CA ARG A 139 -2.73 -15.51 26.36
C ARG A 139 -3.34 -14.61 27.44
N LYS A 140 -3.12 -14.96 28.71
CA LYS A 140 -3.74 -14.26 29.85
C LYS A 140 -2.94 -13.02 30.30
N THR A 141 -1.71 -12.87 29.83
CA THR A 141 -0.83 -11.79 30.24
C THR A 141 -0.36 -11.00 29.03
N PRO A 142 -0.84 -9.76 28.80
CA PRO A 142 -0.33 -8.92 27.73
C PRO A 142 1.17 -8.64 27.92
N PRO A 143 1.97 -8.67 26.84
CA PRO A 143 3.38 -8.32 26.92
C PRO A 143 3.59 -6.92 27.50
N GLN A 144 4.63 -6.74 28.32
CA GLN A 144 4.95 -5.44 28.94
C GLN A 144 5.14 -4.32 27.90
N GLN A 145 5.64 -4.67 26.71
CA GLN A 145 5.77 -3.72 25.60
C GLN A 145 4.42 -3.14 25.15
N VAL A 146 3.35 -3.95 25.14
CA VAL A 146 1.99 -3.48 24.80
C VAL A 146 1.53 -2.46 25.83
N LEU A 147 1.66 -2.78 27.12
CA LEU A 147 1.28 -1.87 28.22
C LEU A 147 2.08 -0.57 28.19
N HIS A 148 3.39 -0.65 27.96
CA HIS A 148 4.26 0.53 27.85
C HIS A 148 3.87 1.43 26.67
N THR A 149 3.56 0.83 25.52
CA THR A 149 3.13 1.55 24.32
C THR A 149 1.81 2.29 24.56
N ILE A 150 0.83 1.63 25.18
CA ILE A 150 -0.45 2.23 25.55
C ILE A 150 -0.25 3.38 26.55
N LYS A 151 0.56 3.18 27.59
CA LYS A 151 0.90 4.22 28.58
C LYS A 151 1.56 5.44 27.93
N SER A 152 2.44 5.22 26.97
CA SER A 152 3.11 6.27 26.21
C SER A 152 2.12 7.06 25.33
N ALA A 153 1.20 6.38 24.64
CA ALA A 153 0.14 7.01 23.87
C ALA A 153 -0.78 7.89 24.76
N LEU A 154 -1.20 7.37 25.91
CA LEU A 154 -2.03 8.09 26.89
C LEU A 154 -1.31 9.34 27.44
N THR A 155 0.00 9.27 27.64
CA THR A 155 0.80 10.39 28.17
C THR A 155 0.94 11.52 27.15
N ARG A 156 1.12 11.19 25.86
CA ARG A 156 1.26 12.20 24.79
C ARG A 156 0.04 13.08 24.59
N ARG A 157 -1.18 12.52 24.70
CA ARG A 157 -2.42 13.31 24.60
C ARG A 157 -2.51 14.41 25.67
N ARG A 158 -1.94 14.18 26.86
CA ARG A 158 -1.87 15.21 27.91
C ARG A 158 -1.08 16.43 27.43
N ALA A 159 0.08 16.22 26.82
CA ALA A 159 0.94 17.32 26.37
C ALA A 159 0.26 18.21 25.31
N VAL A 160 -0.55 17.61 24.44
CA VAL A 160 -1.30 18.36 23.41
C VAL A 160 -2.45 19.16 24.04
N SER A 161 -3.19 18.58 25.00
CA SER A 161 -4.31 19.26 25.66
C SER A 161 -3.88 20.44 26.54
N THR A 162 -2.71 20.37 27.20
CA THR A 162 -2.18 21.49 28.02
C THR A 162 -1.65 22.68 27.22
N ARG A 163 -1.42 22.55 25.90
CA ARG A 163 -1.16 23.71 25.04
C ARG A 163 -2.50 24.33 24.68
N GLY A 164 -3.00 25.17 25.58
CA GLY A 164 -4.34 25.76 25.56
C GLY A 164 -4.79 26.21 24.17
N ILE A 165 -5.64 25.40 23.56
CA ILE A 165 -6.63 25.90 22.62
C ILE A 165 -7.66 26.61 23.50
N LEU A 166 -7.69 27.94 23.44
CA LEU A 166 -8.71 28.75 24.09
C LEU A 166 -10.09 28.17 23.74
N PRO A 167 -10.98 27.91 24.72
CA PRO A 167 -12.31 27.42 24.43
C PRO A 167 -13.01 28.43 23.52
N LEU A 168 -13.44 28.01 22.33
CA LEU A 168 -14.40 28.82 21.59
C LEU A 168 -15.65 28.98 22.47
N PRO A 169 -16.22 30.20 22.58
CA PRO A 169 -17.41 30.42 23.37
C PRO A 169 -18.57 29.56 22.84
N PRO A 170 -19.46 29.08 23.72
CA PRO A 170 -20.61 28.29 23.31
C PRO A 170 -21.49 29.14 22.39
N ARG A 171 -21.65 28.70 21.12
CA ARG A 171 -22.63 29.27 20.21
C ARG A 171 -24.01 28.93 20.74
N VAL A 172 -24.70 29.92 21.29
CA VAL A 172 -26.15 29.88 21.54
C VAL A 172 -26.84 29.95 20.17
N PRO A 173 -27.68 28.99 19.79
CA PRO A 173 -28.43 29.07 18.54
C PRO A 173 -29.52 30.14 18.66
N THR A 174 -29.44 31.17 17.81
CA THR A 174 -30.46 32.22 17.69
C THR A 174 -31.67 31.67 16.91
N PRO A 175 -32.93 31.91 17.34
CA PRO A 175 -34.13 31.31 16.75
C PRO A 175 -34.61 31.97 15.43
N GLN A 176 -33.70 32.25 14.49
CA GLN A 176 -34.04 32.85 13.18
C GLN A 176 -33.33 32.20 11.97
N GLN A 177 -32.91 30.94 12.06
CA GLN A 177 -32.36 30.19 10.91
C GLN A 177 -33.05 28.83 10.71
N GLN A 178 -34.38 28.84 10.60
CA GLN A 178 -35.14 27.61 10.31
C GLN A 178 -35.89 27.60 8.97
N GLU A 179 -35.76 28.65 8.16
CA GLU A 179 -36.24 28.64 6.79
C GLU A 179 -35.13 29.17 5.86
N THR A 180 -34.75 28.37 4.87
CA THR A 180 -33.63 28.56 3.92
C THR A 180 -32.28 27.90 4.30
N LEU A 181 -32.28 26.56 4.41
CA LEU A 181 -31.10 25.70 4.21
C LEU A 181 -31.49 24.52 3.30
N THR A 182 -31.83 24.83 2.06
CA THR A 182 -31.52 23.94 0.93
C THR A 182 -30.37 24.60 0.18
N ALA A 183 -29.28 23.85 0.01
CA ALA A 183 -28.07 24.15 -0.75
C ALA A 183 -26.83 24.70 0.03
N PHE A 184 -25.76 23.90 -0.09
CA PHE A 184 -24.33 24.18 0.13
C PHE A 184 -23.77 24.41 1.55
N SER A 185 -23.14 23.34 2.07
CA SER A 185 -21.91 23.43 2.87
C SER A 185 -21.07 22.16 2.69
N THR A 186 -20.10 22.21 1.78
CA THR A 186 -19.04 21.22 1.64
C THR A 186 -17.84 21.65 2.47
N THR A 187 -17.64 20.99 3.62
CA THR A 187 -16.34 20.95 4.30
C THR A 187 -15.86 19.50 4.19
N THR A 188 -14.99 19.22 3.22
CA THR A 188 -14.56 17.85 2.89
C THR A 188 -13.36 17.44 3.75
N THR A 189 -13.61 16.67 4.80
CA THR A 189 -12.59 15.92 5.55
C THR A 189 -12.46 14.49 4.98
N LEU A 190 -11.23 14.13 4.60
CA LEU A 190 -10.73 12.94 3.89
C LEU A 190 -11.07 11.53 4.46
N SER A 191 -11.98 11.37 5.44
CA SER A 191 -12.21 10.09 6.16
C SER A 191 -13.50 9.34 5.80
N THR A 192 -14.27 9.85 4.84
CA THR A 192 -15.43 9.14 4.28
C THR A 192 -15.12 8.82 2.84
N LEU A 193 -15.30 7.55 2.45
CA LEU A 193 -15.32 6.97 1.09
C LEU A 193 -14.32 5.81 0.95
N TYR A 194 -14.70 4.59 1.41
CA TYR A 194 -14.09 3.32 0.97
C TYR A 194 -15.06 2.14 1.20
N GLU A 195 -15.66 1.63 0.11
CA GLU A 195 -16.37 0.35 -0.01
C GLU A 195 -15.88 -0.42 -1.25
N ASP A 196 -16.11 -1.74 -1.28
CA ASP A 196 -15.42 -2.78 -2.07
C ASP A 196 -15.81 -2.93 -3.56
N ALA A 197 -14.88 -3.47 -4.36
CA ALA A 197 -15.11 -4.68 -5.18
C ALA A 197 -13.77 -5.29 -5.66
N GLU A 198 -13.44 -6.53 -5.27
CA GLU A 198 -12.91 -7.53 -6.20
C GLU A 198 -12.87 -8.96 -5.61
N THR A 199 -13.42 -9.87 -6.41
CA THR A 199 -13.52 -11.32 -6.29
C THR A 199 -12.16 -12.01 -6.47
N SER A 200 -11.77 -12.88 -5.52
CA SER A 200 -10.63 -13.79 -5.73
C SER A 200 -11.06 -14.97 -6.61
N SER A 201 -10.53 -15.06 -7.82
CA SER A 201 -10.51 -16.32 -8.57
C SER A 201 -9.42 -17.22 -7.98
N VAL A 202 -9.84 -18.22 -7.21
CA VAL A 202 -9.00 -19.38 -6.91
C VAL A 202 -9.07 -20.28 -8.14
N ASP A 203 -7.92 -20.57 -8.75
CA ASP A 203 -7.78 -21.63 -9.74
C ASP A 203 -8.11 -22.97 -9.07
N THR A 204 -9.32 -23.47 -9.29
CA THR A 204 -9.61 -24.90 -9.21
C THR A 204 -9.90 -25.36 -10.63
N GLY A 205 -8.97 -26.11 -11.20
CA GLY A 205 -9.20 -26.79 -12.46
C GLY A 205 -10.35 -27.78 -12.30
N ASP A 206 -11.41 -27.59 -13.09
CA ASP A 206 -12.36 -28.64 -13.42
C ASP A 206 -13.04 -28.27 -14.75
N ASP A 207 -12.92 -29.16 -15.72
CA ASP A 207 -13.40 -29.01 -17.09
C ASP A 207 -14.92 -29.17 -17.13
N GLY A 208 -15.63 -28.08 -17.36
CA GLY A 208 -17.07 -28.09 -17.56
C GLY A 208 -17.52 -26.92 -18.42
N GLU A 209 -17.86 -27.23 -19.67
CA GLU A 209 -18.46 -26.32 -20.66
C GLU A 209 -19.55 -25.43 -20.00
N ARG A 210 -19.25 -24.13 -19.85
CA ARG A 210 -20.25 -23.11 -19.56
C ARG A 210 -20.31 -22.11 -20.70
N GLY A 211 -21.54 -21.83 -21.11
CA GLY A 211 -21.90 -20.97 -22.23
C GLY A 211 -21.16 -19.64 -22.23
N ILE A 212 -20.71 -19.26 -23.42
CA ILE A 212 -20.02 -18.02 -23.75
C ILE A 212 -20.94 -16.84 -23.37
N ALA A 213 -20.70 -16.24 -22.21
CA ALA A 213 -21.31 -14.96 -21.84
C ALA A 213 -20.84 -13.90 -22.85
N LYS A 214 -21.80 -13.29 -23.54
CA LYS A 214 -21.58 -12.23 -24.53
C LYS A 214 -20.76 -11.10 -23.90
N PRO A 215 -19.64 -10.66 -24.49
CA PRO A 215 -18.84 -9.58 -23.92
C PRO A 215 -19.68 -8.30 -23.91
N CYS A 216 -19.99 -7.81 -22.71
CA CYS A 216 -20.66 -6.54 -22.53
C CYS A 216 -19.79 -5.45 -23.19
N THR A 217 -20.26 -4.93 -24.33
CA THR A 217 -19.80 -3.67 -24.90
C THR A 217 -20.25 -2.56 -23.95
N GLY A 218 -19.58 -2.46 -22.81
CA GLY A 218 -19.95 -1.58 -21.72
C GLY A 218 -19.70 -0.14 -22.14
N GLU A 219 -20.78 0.60 -22.33
CA GLU A 219 -20.74 2.07 -22.26
C GLU A 219 -20.01 2.45 -20.98
N VAL A 220 -19.04 3.36 -21.13
CA VAL A 220 -18.38 3.94 -19.96
C VAL A 220 -19.47 4.67 -19.19
N ASP A 221 -19.58 4.35 -17.91
CA ASP A 221 -20.48 5.05 -17.00
C ASP A 221 -20.19 6.57 -17.06
N SER A 222 -21.14 7.32 -17.60
CA SER A 222 -21.09 8.78 -17.80
C SER A 222 -20.69 9.49 -16.51
N ASP A 223 -21.17 8.99 -15.36
CA ASP A 223 -20.94 9.60 -14.05
C ASP A 223 -19.47 9.45 -13.63
N SER A 224 -18.89 8.27 -13.86
CA SER A 224 -17.46 8.01 -13.64
C SER A 224 -16.58 8.95 -14.48
N GLN A 225 -16.93 9.18 -15.75
CA GLN A 225 -16.19 10.08 -16.63
C GLN A 225 -16.29 11.54 -16.18
N ALA A 226 -17.50 12.02 -15.83
CA ALA A 226 -17.71 13.36 -15.33
C ALA A 226 -16.96 13.61 -14.01
N CYS A 227 -16.92 12.62 -13.12
CA CYS A 227 -16.15 12.65 -11.87
C CYS A 227 -14.65 12.83 -12.15
N VAL A 228 -14.08 12.01 -13.05
CA VAL A 228 -12.67 12.08 -13.43
C VAL A 228 -12.33 13.44 -14.04
N HIS A 229 -13.12 13.96 -14.99
CA HIS A 229 -12.86 15.27 -15.59
C HIS A 229 -12.89 16.42 -14.58
N ARG A 230 -13.83 16.39 -13.61
CA ARG A 230 -13.88 17.40 -12.54
C ARG A 230 -12.59 17.40 -11.71
N LEU A 231 -12.18 16.23 -11.24
CA LEU A 231 -10.96 16.09 -10.43
C LEU A 231 -9.70 16.48 -11.20
N LEU A 232 -9.62 16.17 -12.50
CA LEU A 232 -8.50 16.57 -13.35
C LEU A 232 -8.46 18.08 -13.60
N SER A 233 -9.62 18.71 -13.80
CA SER A 233 -9.73 20.17 -13.89
C SER A 233 -9.24 20.83 -12.60
N ASP A 234 -9.56 20.26 -11.43
CA ASP A 234 -9.07 20.76 -10.15
C ASP A 234 -7.54 20.61 -10.03
N ILE A 235 -6.97 19.46 -10.41
CA ILE A 235 -5.51 19.27 -10.43
C ILE A 235 -4.83 20.32 -11.34
N GLN A 236 -5.39 20.58 -12.53
CA GLN A 236 -4.84 21.56 -13.47
C GLN A 236 -4.91 22.99 -12.92
N LYS A 237 -6.07 23.40 -12.40
CA LYS A 237 -6.28 24.73 -11.82
C LYS A 237 -5.33 25.00 -10.65
N HIS A 238 -5.03 23.96 -9.88
CA HIS A 238 -4.24 24.04 -8.66
C HIS A 238 -2.80 23.52 -8.86
N MET A 239 -2.32 23.40 -10.11
CA MET A 239 -0.99 22.84 -10.41
C MET A 239 0.16 23.67 -9.84
N SER A 240 -0.04 24.95 -9.49
CA SER A 240 0.96 25.78 -8.80
C SER A 240 0.97 25.60 -7.27
N ARG A 241 -0.07 24.97 -6.70
CA ARG A 241 -0.27 24.84 -5.25
C ARG A 241 -0.22 23.35 -4.86
N PRO A 242 0.92 22.86 -4.33
CA PRO A 242 1.14 21.42 -4.14
C PRO A 242 0.12 20.74 -3.24
N GLU A 243 -0.35 21.42 -2.19
CA GLU A 243 -1.33 20.89 -1.24
C GLU A 243 -2.67 20.59 -1.90
N GLU A 244 -3.16 21.52 -2.73
CA GLU A 244 -4.44 21.39 -3.44
C GLU A 244 -4.34 20.34 -4.56
N ALA A 245 -3.23 20.33 -5.31
CA ALA A 245 -2.96 19.27 -6.30
C ALA A 245 -2.88 17.88 -5.64
N THR A 246 -2.29 17.78 -4.43
CA THR A 246 -2.22 16.54 -3.65
C THR A 246 -3.62 16.09 -3.22
N ALA A 247 -4.45 17.01 -2.71
CA ALA A 247 -5.81 16.70 -2.28
C ALA A 247 -6.67 16.19 -3.46
N ALA A 248 -6.55 16.80 -4.63
CA ALA A 248 -7.28 16.37 -5.83
C ALA A 248 -6.81 15.00 -6.35
N LEU A 249 -5.50 14.71 -6.31
CA LEU A 249 -4.97 13.36 -6.62
C LEU A 249 -5.42 12.32 -5.58
N ALA A 250 -5.51 12.70 -4.30
CA ALA A 250 -5.99 11.82 -3.26
C ALA A 250 -7.47 11.45 -3.48
N ALA A 251 -8.29 12.42 -3.87
CA ALA A 251 -9.68 12.18 -4.27
C ALA A 251 -9.78 11.25 -5.49
N LEU A 252 -8.93 11.43 -6.51
CA LEU A 252 -8.89 10.54 -7.66
C LEU A 252 -8.50 9.10 -7.27
N VAL A 253 -7.53 8.94 -6.36
CA VAL A 253 -7.18 7.64 -5.79
C VAL A 253 -8.35 7.05 -5.00
N ALA A 254 -9.07 7.87 -4.23
CA ALA A 254 -10.25 7.42 -3.48
C ALA A 254 -11.32 6.84 -4.41
N CYS A 255 -11.70 7.58 -5.45
CA CYS A 255 -12.63 7.12 -6.47
C CYS A 255 -12.12 5.83 -7.16
N SER A 256 -10.82 5.71 -7.42
CA SER A 256 -10.23 4.49 -8.01
C SER A 256 -10.22 3.27 -7.09
N ILE A 257 -10.49 3.42 -5.80
CA ILE A 257 -10.63 2.29 -4.87
C ILE A 257 -12.11 1.89 -4.76
N GLU A 258 -13.02 2.86 -4.75
CA GLU A 258 -14.47 2.61 -4.73
C GLU A 258 -14.96 1.98 -6.04
N SER A 259 -14.40 2.39 -7.18
CA SER A 259 -14.79 1.92 -8.51
C SER A 259 -13.57 1.69 -9.39
N PRO A 260 -12.74 0.68 -9.05
CA PRO A 260 -11.42 0.50 -9.65
C PRO A 260 -11.49 0.33 -11.16
N THR A 261 -12.39 -0.51 -11.66
CA THR A 261 -12.46 -0.79 -13.09
C THR A 261 -12.98 0.40 -13.90
N SER A 262 -13.98 1.14 -13.39
CA SER A 262 -14.59 2.25 -14.13
C SER A 262 -13.69 3.49 -14.15
N ILE A 263 -13.18 3.92 -12.99
CA ILE A 263 -12.35 5.12 -12.88
C ILE A 263 -10.99 4.92 -13.56
N VAL A 264 -10.32 3.77 -13.32
CA VAL A 264 -9.04 3.49 -13.97
C VAL A 264 -9.22 3.37 -15.48
N ARG A 265 -10.32 2.79 -15.96
CA ARG A 265 -10.64 2.75 -17.40
C ARG A 265 -10.84 4.14 -17.98
N CYS A 266 -11.53 5.05 -17.28
CA CYS A 266 -11.70 6.44 -17.72
C CYS A 266 -10.33 7.13 -17.86
N VAL A 267 -9.50 7.06 -16.81
CA VAL A 267 -8.14 7.63 -16.84
C VAL A 267 -7.27 6.98 -17.92
N ALA A 268 -7.42 5.67 -18.14
CA ALA A 268 -6.64 4.93 -19.14
C ALA A 268 -7.07 5.17 -20.59
N ARG A 269 -8.25 5.79 -20.82
CA ARG A 269 -8.72 6.23 -22.14
C ARG A 269 -8.50 7.72 -22.39
N ASP A 270 -8.32 8.50 -21.33
CA ASP A 270 -8.12 9.94 -21.43
C ASP A 270 -6.63 10.31 -21.39
N GLN A 271 -6.10 10.71 -22.55
CA GLN A 271 -4.72 11.18 -22.70
C GLN A 271 -4.44 12.44 -21.85
N LEU A 272 -5.43 13.34 -21.72
CA LEU A 272 -5.31 14.55 -20.91
C LEU A 272 -5.25 14.18 -19.42
N ALA A 273 -5.99 13.16 -18.98
CA ALA A 273 -5.94 12.67 -17.61
C ALA A 273 -4.52 12.21 -17.22
N VAL A 274 -3.93 11.34 -18.03
CA VAL A 274 -2.56 10.86 -17.79
C VAL A 274 -1.55 12.00 -17.85
N ASN A 275 -1.66 12.90 -18.83
CA ASN A 275 -0.78 14.08 -18.92
C ASN A 275 -0.90 14.99 -17.71
N THR A 276 -2.11 15.15 -17.15
CA THR A 276 -2.35 15.98 -15.97
C THR A 276 -1.66 15.39 -14.74
N VAL A 277 -1.78 14.08 -14.52
CA VAL A 277 -1.07 13.38 -13.42
C VAL A 277 0.44 13.51 -13.59
N LEU A 278 0.96 13.25 -14.79
CA LEU A 278 2.39 13.39 -15.09
C LEU A 278 2.87 14.84 -14.94
N GLY A 279 2.05 15.82 -15.31
CA GLY A 279 2.33 17.25 -15.16
C GLY A 279 2.42 17.67 -13.69
N ALA A 280 1.46 17.23 -12.86
CA ALA A 280 1.48 17.46 -11.42
C ALA A 280 2.73 16.85 -10.77
N MET A 281 3.09 15.62 -11.14
CA MET A 281 4.32 14.98 -10.66
C MET A 281 5.59 15.76 -11.04
N ARG A 282 5.67 16.28 -12.28
CA ARG A 282 6.80 17.12 -12.71
C ARG A 282 6.85 18.48 -12.02
N ALA A 283 5.71 19.09 -11.76
CA ALA A 283 5.63 20.39 -11.08
C ALA A 283 6.11 20.32 -9.62
N HIS A 284 5.91 19.16 -8.97
CA HIS A 284 6.13 19.00 -7.51
C HIS A 284 7.00 17.79 -7.15
N PRO A 285 8.23 17.65 -7.68
CA PRO A 285 9.05 16.44 -7.50
C PRO A 285 9.38 16.14 -6.04
N ARG A 286 9.40 17.17 -5.18
CA ARG A 286 9.75 17.06 -3.75
C ARG A 286 8.55 16.81 -2.83
N VAL A 287 7.32 16.83 -3.34
CA VAL A 287 6.11 16.62 -2.51
C VAL A 287 5.81 15.14 -2.43
N ARG A 288 6.27 14.50 -1.35
CA ARG A 288 6.22 13.05 -1.15
C ARG A 288 4.83 12.45 -1.40
N GLU A 289 3.80 12.97 -0.77
CA GLU A 289 2.45 12.39 -0.88
C GLU A 289 1.90 12.52 -2.32
N LEU A 290 2.14 13.65 -2.98
CA LEU A 290 1.79 13.84 -4.40
C LEU A 290 2.46 12.80 -5.29
N GLN A 291 3.78 12.57 -5.11
CA GLN A 291 4.53 11.58 -5.88
C GLN A 291 4.02 10.16 -5.63
N ARG A 292 3.70 9.83 -4.37
CA ARG A 292 3.12 8.53 -4.01
C ARG A 292 1.78 8.29 -4.70
N LEU A 293 0.87 9.27 -4.65
CA LEU A 293 -0.44 9.18 -5.30
C LEU A 293 -0.30 9.10 -6.82
N GLY A 294 0.58 9.91 -7.41
CA GLY A 294 0.88 9.91 -8.84
C GLY A 294 1.40 8.55 -9.33
N CYS A 295 2.43 8.00 -8.66
CA CYS A 295 2.95 6.67 -8.97
C CYS A 295 1.88 5.58 -8.84
N ARG A 296 1.02 5.65 -7.80
CA ARG A 296 -0.08 4.70 -7.60
C ARG A 296 -1.10 4.75 -8.74
N ILE A 297 -1.52 5.94 -9.17
CA ILE A 297 -2.48 6.10 -10.28
C ILE A 297 -1.87 5.52 -11.56
N LEU A 298 -0.61 5.88 -11.87
CA LEU A 298 0.08 5.37 -13.06
C LEU A 298 0.24 3.84 -13.00
N ASP A 299 0.54 3.26 -11.83
CA ASP A 299 0.62 1.81 -11.66
C ASP A 299 -0.69 1.12 -12.02
N SER A 300 -1.81 1.63 -11.50
CA SER A 300 -3.16 1.15 -11.79
C SER A 300 -3.51 1.26 -13.28
N VAL A 301 -3.27 2.42 -13.88
CA VAL A 301 -3.53 2.68 -15.32
C VAL A 301 -2.73 1.74 -16.20
N VAL A 302 -1.43 1.63 -15.97
CA VAL A 302 -0.57 0.73 -16.77
C VAL A 302 -0.98 -0.73 -16.52
N SER A 303 -1.35 -1.11 -15.30
CA SER A 303 -1.86 -2.46 -15.02
C SER A 303 -3.11 -2.79 -15.83
N PHE A 304 -4.07 -1.87 -15.85
CA PHE A 304 -5.31 -2.01 -16.60
C PHE A 304 -5.03 -2.18 -18.10
N LEU A 305 -4.22 -1.30 -18.69
CA LEU A 305 -3.89 -1.35 -20.13
C LEU A 305 -3.23 -2.67 -20.54
N PHE A 306 -2.36 -3.23 -19.69
CA PHE A 306 -1.69 -4.50 -19.96
C PHE A 306 -2.63 -5.71 -19.83
N THR A 307 -3.49 -5.71 -18.80
CA THR A 307 -4.51 -6.77 -18.64
C THR A 307 -5.49 -6.75 -19.82
N ALA A 308 -5.95 -5.57 -20.23
CA ALA A 308 -6.82 -5.40 -21.38
C ALA A 308 -6.16 -5.90 -22.68
N ARG A 309 -4.86 -5.60 -22.90
CA ARG A 309 -4.12 -6.14 -24.05
C ARG A 309 -4.04 -7.66 -24.03
N LYS A 310 -3.75 -8.27 -22.87
CA LYS A 310 -3.67 -9.73 -22.76
C LYS A 310 -5.01 -10.39 -23.09
N GLN A 311 -6.12 -9.84 -22.59
CA GLN A 311 -7.46 -10.33 -22.92
C GLN A 311 -7.76 -10.21 -24.43
N ARG A 312 -7.37 -9.11 -25.07
CA ARG A 312 -7.51 -8.91 -26.52
C ARG A 312 -6.61 -9.83 -27.36
N GLN A 313 -5.50 -10.35 -26.84
CA GLN A 313 -4.70 -11.33 -27.59
C GLN A 313 -5.42 -12.68 -27.70
N HIS A 314 -6.30 -13.00 -26.76
CA HIS A 314 -7.07 -14.25 -26.77
C HIS A 314 -8.39 -14.16 -27.55
N HIS A 315 -8.88 -12.95 -27.85
CA HIS A 315 -10.05 -12.76 -28.69
C HIS A 315 -9.63 -12.04 -29.97
N GLN A 316 -9.98 -12.59 -31.14
CA GLN A 316 -9.66 -12.03 -32.46
C GLN A 316 -10.33 -10.67 -32.75
N GLN A 317 -10.72 -9.93 -31.71
CA GLN A 317 -11.32 -8.62 -31.73
C GLN A 317 -10.24 -7.55 -31.91
N ARG A 318 -9.79 -7.35 -33.15
CA ARG A 318 -8.82 -6.30 -33.51
C ARG A 318 -9.40 -4.88 -33.49
N GLN A 319 -10.71 -4.71 -33.36
CA GLN A 319 -11.37 -3.52 -33.91
C GLN A 319 -11.62 -2.34 -32.97
N LEU A 320 -11.42 -2.42 -31.66
CA LEU A 320 -11.75 -1.27 -30.80
C LEU A 320 -10.64 -1.00 -29.79
N ASP A 321 -10.03 0.18 -29.89
CA ASP A 321 -9.99 1.24 -28.87
C ASP A 321 -8.73 2.10 -29.08
N THR A 322 -8.74 2.91 -30.16
CA THR A 322 -7.64 3.81 -30.58
C THR A 322 -7.13 4.64 -29.40
N ASP A 323 -8.05 5.09 -28.54
CA ASP A 323 -7.75 5.89 -27.35
C ASP A 323 -6.80 5.17 -26.39
N THR A 324 -7.02 3.87 -26.13
CA THR A 324 -6.12 3.09 -25.26
C THR A 324 -4.73 2.89 -25.87
N HIS A 325 -4.64 2.84 -27.19
CA HIS A 325 -3.34 2.75 -27.87
C HIS A 325 -2.54 4.05 -27.72
N ASP A 326 -3.20 5.21 -27.85
CA ASP A 326 -2.58 6.52 -27.73
C ASP A 326 -2.13 6.81 -26.29
N VAL A 327 -2.94 6.45 -25.30
CA VAL A 327 -2.53 6.54 -23.88
C VAL A 327 -1.34 5.60 -23.60
N ARG A 328 -1.34 4.39 -24.15
CA ARG A 328 -0.21 3.47 -23.98
C ARG A 328 1.06 4.02 -24.62
N ARG A 329 0.96 4.59 -25.83
CA ARG A 329 2.07 5.29 -26.48
C ARG A 329 2.58 6.45 -25.61
N LEU A 330 1.67 7.28 -25.10
CA LEU A 330 2.01 8.38 -24.20
C LEU A 330 2.79 7.91 -22.96
N LEU A 331 2.32 6.84 -22.30
CA LEU A 331 2.97 6.31 -21.10
C LEU A 331 4.39 5.80 -21.39
N ARG A 332 4.60 5.16 -22.55
CA ARG A 332 5.94 4.73 -22.98
C ARG A 332 6.91 5.89 -23.17
N GLU A 333 6.41 6.99 -23.76
CA GLU A 333 7.23 8.15 -24.10
C GLU A 333 7.47 9.09 -22.90
N ARG A 334 6.50 9.21 -21.98
CA ARG A 334 6.49 10.30 -20.99
C ARG A 334 6.39 9.89 -19.53
N ALA A 335 6.12 8.63 -19.20
CA ALA A 335 5.92 8.23 -17.80
C ALA A 335 7.24 7.94 -17.06
N SER A 336 8.27 7.49 -17.78
CA SER A 336 9.54 7.06 -17.17
C SER A 336 10.23 8.18 -16.38
N GLU A 337 10.40 9.35 -16.99
CA GLU A 337 11.07 10.50 -16.37
C GLU A 337 10.43 10.92 -15.02
N PRO A 338 9.13 11.26 -14.90
CA PRO A 338 8.55 11.67 -13.62
C PRO A 338 8.52 10.53 -12.58
N VAL A 339 8.36 9.27 -13.02
CA VAL A 339 8.41 8.13 -12.10
C VAL A 339 9.81 7.94 -11.53
N LEU A 340 10.86 8.02 -12.37
CA LEU A 340 12.24 7.92 -11.92
C LEU A 340 12.64 9.11 -11.05
N ALA A 341 12.19 10.32 -11.38
CA ALA A 341 12.38 11.50 -10.53
C ALA A 341 11.72 11.33 -9.16
N ALA A 342 10.51 10.78 -9.10
CA ALA A 342 9.82 10.46 -7.85
C ALA A 342 10.62 9.46 -7.01
N MET A 343 11.06 8.35 -7.63
CA MET A 343 11.87 7.33 -6.97
C MET A 343 13.19 7.91 -6.44
N TRP A 344 13.83 8.81 -7.20
CA TRP A 344 15.10 9.42 -6.81
C TRP A 344 14.98 10.42 -5.65
N HIS A 345 13.94 11.25 -5.63
CA HIS A 345 13.74 12.23 -4.56
C HIS A 345 13.24 11.59 -3.26
N HIS A 346 12.62 10.41 -3.34
CA HIS A 346 11.97 9.74 -2.21
C HIS A 346 12.48 8.31 -2.01
N GLN A 347 13.81 8.14 -2.01
CA GLN A 347 14.48 6.83 -1.91
C GLN A 347 14.00 6.01 -0.70
N GLY A 348 13.78 6.65 0.46
CA GLY A 348 13.29 6.00 1.68
C GLY A 348 11.78 5.74 1.75
N ASP A 349 11.01 6.06 0.69
CA ASP A 349 9.57 5.81 0.66
C ASP A 349 9.22 4.53 -0.10
N GLU A 350 9.16 3.43 0.64
CA GLU A 350 8.79 2.09 0.16
C GLU A 350 7.59 2.07 -0.80
N ALA A 351 6.55 2.88 -0.53
CA ALA A 351 5.37 2.93 -1.39
C ALA A 351 5.66 3.55 -2.76
N ILE A 352 6.41 4.65 -2.81
CA ILE A 352 6.82 5.28 -4.07
C ILE A 352 7.68 4.32 -4.87
N GLN A 353 8.62 3.65 -4.20
CA GLN A 353 9.50 2.69 -4.87
C GLN A 353 8.71 1.50 -5.42
N ALA A 354 7.80 0.91 -4.63
CA ALA A 354 6.98 -0.21 -5.06
C ALA A 354 6.09 0.13 -6.27
N TYR A 355 5.40 1.27 -6.24
CA TYR A 355 4.56 1.71 -7.37
C TYR A 355 5.40 2.11 -8.58
N GLY A 356 6.49 2.84 -8.39
CA GLY A 356 7.39 3.23 -9.48
C GLY A 356 7.99 2.01 -10.19
N CYS A 357 8.50 1.05 -9.42
CA CYS A 357 8.95 -0.25 -9.91
C CYS A 357 7.83 -1.03 -10.64
N GLY A 358 6.60 -0.97 -10.13
CA GLY A 358 5.44 -1.58 -10.79
C GLY A 358 5.15 -0.97 -12.17
N VAL A 359 5.19 0.35 -12.29
CA VAL A 359 5.07 1.07 -13.58
C VAL A 359 6.18 0.65 -14.53
N LEU A 360 7.45 0.80 -14.12
CA LEU A 360 8.62 0.47 -14.94
C LEU A 360 8.60 -0.99 -15.40
N ARG A 361 8.22 -1.92 -14.53
CA ARG A 361 8.16 -3.35 -14.87
C ARG A 361 7.18 -3.61 -16.00
N ARG A 362 6.02 -2.96 -15.98
CA ARG A 362 5.04 -3.12 -17.04
C ARG A 362 5.51 -2.46 -18.32
N LEU A 363 6.10 -1.25 -18.26
CA LEU A 363 6.69 -0.60 -19.42
C LEU A 363 7.77 -1.48 -20.09
N VAL A 364 8.68 -2.08 -19.32
CA VAL A 364 9.71 -3.01 -19.84
C VAL A 364 9.10 -4.30 -20.42
N ARG A 365 7.90 -4.71 -19.99
CA ARG A 365 7.20 -5.86 -20.58
C ARG A 365 6.52 -5.55 -21.91
N ASP A 366 6.37 -4.28 -22.27
CA ASP A 366 5.75 -3.92 -23.53
C ASP A 366 6.70 -4.28 -24.69
N PRO A 367 6.29 -5.14 -25.65
CA PRO A 367 7.14 -5.45 -26.80
C PRO A 367 7.42 -4.21 -27.66
N ASP A 368 6.59 -3.18 -27.54
CA ASP A 368 6.70 -1.97 -28.33
C ASP A 368 7.51 -0.86 -27.60
N VAL A 369 8.08 -1.13 -26.42
CA VAL A 369 8.97 -0.19 -25.71
C VAL A 369 10.41 -0.40 -26.12
N GLN A 370 11.07 0.67 -26.54
CA GLN A 370 12.53 0.68 -26.65
C GLN A 370 13.13 0.88 -25.25
N HIS A 371 13.99 -0.05 -24.82
CA HIS A 371 14.63 0.03 -23.51
C HIS A 371 15.74 1.10 -23.44
N GLY A 372 16.36 1.44 -24.58
CA GLY A 372 17.44 2.42 -24.65
C GLY A 372 17.13 3.78 -24.01
N PRO A 373 16.00 4.44 -24.33
CA PRO A 373 15.57 5.65 -23.64
C PRO A 373 15.43 5.50 -22.13
N LEU A 374 14.89 4.37 -21.63
CA LEU A 374 14.73 4.11 -20.19
C LEU A 374 16.08 3.98 -19.49
N LEU A 375 17.04 3.29 -20.11
CA LEU A 375 18.41 3.18 -19.60
C LEU A 375 19.08 4.54 -19.52
N ARG A 376 18.98 5.36 -20.58
CA ARG A 376 19.58 6.70 -20.63
C ARG A 376 19.08 7.66 -19.56
N VAL A 377 17.84 7.52 -19.10
CA VAL A 377 17.28 8.34 -18.01
C VAL A 377 17.61 7.78 -16.61
N GLY A 378 18.49 6.78 -16.51
CA GLY A 378 18.99 6.25 -15.24
C GLY A 378 18.07 5.23 -14.58
N MET A 379 17.26 4.49 -15.35
CA MET A 379 16.34 3.49 -14.78
C MET A 379 17.06 2.44 -13.92
N LEU A 380 18.22 1.95 -14.34
CA LEU A 380 18.98 0.95 -13.57
C LEU A 380 19.43 1.48 -12.21
N ALA A 381 20.00 2.68 -12.18
CA ALA A 381 20.45 3.32 -10.94
C ALA A 381 19.28 3.57 -9.97
N ALA A 382 18.12 4.01 -10.48
CA ALA A 382 16.92 4.19 -9.66
C ALA A 382 16.40 2.87 -9.10
N VAL A 383 16.37 1.79 -9.90
CA VAL A 383 15.91 0.47 -9.43
C VAL A 383 16.90 -0.14 -8.43
N ALA A 384 18.21 0.02 -8.65
CA ALA A 384 19.24 -0.41 -7.70
C ALA A 384 19.02 0.28 -6.33
N THR A 385 18.80 1.59 -6.36
CA THR A 385 18.51 2.39 -5.16
C THR A 385 17.23 1.91 -4.47
N ALA A 386 16.18 1.64 -5.25
CA ALA A 386 14.91 1.16 -4.76
C ALA A 386 15.03 -0.19 -4.01
N MET A 387 15.91 -1.08 -4.47
CA MET A 387 16.13 -2.39 -3.87
C MET A 387 16.67 -2.34 -2.44
N HIS A 388 17.29 -1.24 -2.00
CA HIS A 388 17.69 -1.08 -0.60
C HIS A 388 16.50 -0.82 0.34
N THR A 389 15.33 -0.45 -0.20
CA THR A 389 14.17 -0.02 0.61
C THR A 389 12.90 -0.82 0.36
N HIS A 390 12.86 -1.63 -0.71
CA HIS A 390 11.79 -2.58 -0.95
C HIS A 390 12.30 -3.87 -1.57
N THR A 391 11.47 -4.92 -1.53
CA THR A 391 11.82 -6.26 -2.03
C THR A 391 12.33 -6.24 -3.48
N PRO A 392 13.33 -7.08 -3.84
CA PRO A 392 14.00 -7.09 -5.15
C PRO A 392 13.04 -6.93 -6.32
N CYS A 393 13.36 -5.95 -7.16
CA CYS A 393 12.47 -5.52 -8.20
C CYS A 393 12.55 -6.43 -9.43
N LYS A 394 11.42 -7.06 -9.80
CA LYS A 394 11.29 -7.86 -11.04
C LYS A 394 11.53 -7.06 -12.34
N VAL A 395 11.74 -5.74 -12.27
CA VAL A 395 12.15 -4.91 -13.41
C VAL A 395 13.44 -5.45 -14.02
N LEU A 396 14.46 -5.71 -13.18
CA LEU A 396 15.80 -6.10 -13.65
C LEU A 396 15.80 -7.45 -14.36
N THR A 397 15.15 -8.45 -13.77
CA THR A 397 14.98 -9.77 -14.40
C THR A 397 14.32 -9.64 -15.77
N LYS A 398 13.27 -8.82 -15.87
CA LYS A 398 12.55 -8.70 -17.13
C LYS A 398 13.33 -7.91 -18.17
N LEU A 399 14.01 -6.84 -17.76
CA LEU A 399 14.86 -6.03 -18.63
C LEU A 399 16.00 -6.86 -19.22
N THR A 400 16.65 -7.68 -18.40
CA THR A 400 17.73 -8.57 -18.84
C THR A 400 17.22 -9.61 -19.84
N LEU A 401 16.00 -10.14 -19.64
CA LEU A 401 15.37 -11.09 -20.57
C LEU A 401 14.87 -10.47 -21.89
N THR A 402 14.67 -9.16 -21.95
CA THR A 402 14.04 -8.49 -23.11
C THR A 402 14.98 -7.59 -23.89
N SER A 403 16.12 -7.24 -23.30
CA SER A 403 17.15 -6.45 -23.95
C SER A 403 17.83 -7.25 -25.07
N ASP A 404 17.74 -6.72 -26.28
CA ASP A 404 18.56 -7.09 -27.43
C ASP A 404 20.05 -6.77 -27.21
N LYS A 405 20.35 -5.85 -26.28
CA LYS A 405 21.71 -5.41 -25.92
C LYS A 405 22.29 -6.17 -24.73
N GLY A 406 22.06 -7.48 -24.65
CA GLY A 406 22.41 -8.34 -23.51
C GLY A 406 23.73 -7.96 -22.85
N ASP A 407 24.85 -7.99 -23.59
CA ASP A 407 26.19 -7.78 -23.03
C ASP A 407 26.43 -6.37 -22.49
N ALA A 408 25.92 -5.33 -23.17
CA ALA A 408 26.09 -3.95 -22.74
C ALA A 408 25.26 -3.67 -21.49
N LEU A 409 24.03 -4.19 -21.45
CA LEU A 409 23.16 -4.08 -20.29
C LEU A 409 23.75 -4.81 -19.08
N VAL A 410 24.28 -6.01 -19.29
CA VAL A 410 24.89 -6.81 -18.21
C VAL A 410 26.12 -6.10 -17.63
N ARG A 411 26.97 -5.50 -18.46
CA ARG A 411 28.07 -4.65 -17.99
C ARG A 411 27.57 -3.47 -17.15
N GLU A 412 26.56 -2.74 -17.64
CA GLU A 412 25.97 -1.63 -16.92
C GLU A 412 25.36 -2.05 -15.57
N ILE A 413 24.72 -3.22 -15.51
CA ILE A 413 24.19 -3.82 -14.26
C ILE A 413 25.32 -4.05 -13.25
N VAL A 414 26.46 -4.59 -13.70
CA VAL A 414 27.62 -4.85 -12.84
C VAL A 414 28.27 -3.54 -12.38
N ASP A 415 28.48 -2.60 -13.29
CA ASP A 415 29.14 -1.31 -13.00
C ASP A 415 28.33 -0.45 -12.01
N LEU A 416 26.99 -0.56 -12.04
CA LEU A 416 26.10 0.15 -11.11
C LEU A 416 26.00 -0.50 -9.73
N GLY A 417 26.70 -1.61 -9.48
CA GLY A 417 26.70 -2.28 -8.17
C GLY A 417 25.36 -2.94 -7.83
N ILE A 418 24.57 -3.34 -8.83
CA ILE A 418 23.26 -3.96 -8.62
C ILE A 418 23.38 -5.30 -7.89
N LEU A 419 24.50 -5.99 -8.07
CA LEU A 419 24.75 -7.29 -7.44
C LEU A 419 25.06 -7.15 -5.96
N GLU A 420 25.76 -6.09 -5.58
CA GLU A 420 25.99 -5.70 -4.19
C GLU A 420 24.66 -5.34 -3.52
N ALA A 421 23.83 -4.53 -4.18
CA ALA A 421 22.49 -4.18 -3.68
C ALA A 421 21.59 -5.42 -3.52
N LEU A 422 21.67 -6.37 -4.46
CA LEU A 422 20.93 -7.63 -4.39
C LEU A 422 21.39 -8.50 -3.21
N ALA A 423 22.71 -8.61 -3.01
CA ALA A 423 23.29 -9.37 -1.90
C ALA A 423 22.91 -8.74 -0.55
N GLU A 424 22.94 -7.42 -0.43
CA GLU A 424 22.49 -6.70 0.76
C GLU A 424 21.00 -6.94 1.04
N ALA A 425 20.15 -6.87 0.00
CA ALA A 425 18.72 -7.15 0.15
C ALA A 425 18.45 -8.58 0.68
N LEU A 426 19.22 -9.57 0.22
CA LEU A 426 19.13 -10.95 0.69
C LEU A 426 19.62 -11.12 2.12
N GLN A 427 20.67 -10.39 2.51
CA GLN A 427 21.16 -10.38 3.90
C GLN A 427 20.16 -9.72 4.86
N CYS A 428 19.47 -8.67 4.42
CA CYS A 428 18.43 -8.00 5.21
C CYS A 428 17.13 -8.80 5.30
N HIS A 429 16.83 -9.62 4.29
CA HIS A 429 15.58 -10.36 4.18
C HIS A 429 15.78 -11.86 3.85
N PRO A 430 16.55 -12.62 4.66
CA PRO A 430 16.90 -14.00 4.34
C PRO A 430 15.70 -14.96 4.37
N THR A 431 14.63 -14.59 5.09
CA THR A 431 13.42 -15.42 5.26
C THR A 431 12.25 -14.98 4.37
N ASP A 432 12.40 -13.89 3.60
CA ASP A 432 11.35 -13.47 2.68
C ASP A 432 11.45 -14.26 1.37
N ALA A 433 10.60 -15.28 1.24
CA ALA A 433 10.56 -16.14 0.07
C ALA A 433 10.32 -15.38 -1.26
N ALA A 434 9.70 -14.20 -1.23
CA ALA A 434 9.49 -13.39 -2.44
C ALA A 434 10.79 -12.67 -2.84
N VAL A 435 11.54 -12.14 -1.87
CA VAL A 435 12.87 -11.53 -2.06
C VAL A 435 13.83 -12.57 -2.62
N VAL A 436 13.95 -13.70 -1.93
CA VAL A 436 14.83 -14.81 -2.30
C VAL A 436 14.53 -15.28 -3.72
N ARG A 437 13.26 -15.56 -4.04
CA ARG A 437 12.87 -16.01 -5.39
C ARG A 437 13.18 -14.98 -6.46
N ALA A 438 12.92 -13.69 -6.21
CA ALA A 438 13.19 -12.64 -7.17
C ALA A 438 14.70 -12.47 -7.41
N ALA A 439 15.51 -12.58 -6.37
CA ALA A 439 16.96 -12.57 -6.46
C ALA A 439 17.49 -13.75 -7.26
N CYS A 440 17.10 -14.99 -6.90
CA CYS A 440 17.53 -16.18 -7.63
C CYS A 440 17.13 -16.13 -9.12
N GLN A 441 15.91 -15.67 -9.42
CA GLN A 441 15.46 -15.49 -10.80
C GLN A 441 16.31 -14.48 -11.56
N PHE A 442 16.65 -13.34 -10.94
CA PHE A 442 17.52 -12.36 -11.55
C PHE A 442 18.94 -12.90 -11.76
N SER A 443 19.53 -13.53 -10.75
CA SER A 443 20.86 -14.17 -10.82
C SER A 443 20.93 -15.21 -11.94
N GLN A 444 19.92 -16.07 -12.05
CA GLN A 444 19.86 -17.10 -13.10
C GLN A 444 19.82 -16.49 -14.49
N VAL A 445 18.99 -15.46 -14.70
CA VAL A 445 18.90 -14.75 -15.99
C VAL A 445 20.21 -14.07 -16.32
N LEU A 446 20.87 -13.46 -15.33
CA LEU A 446 22.15 -12.80 -15.52
C LEU A 446 23.25 -13.81 -15.90
N LEU A 447 23.32 -14.94 -15.20
CA LEU A 447 24.25 -16.04 -15.52
C LEU A 447 23.99 -16.59 -16.92
N GLN A 448 22.72 -16.75 -17.31
CA GLN A 448 22.38 -17.18 -18.67
C GLN A 448 22.85 -16.17 -19.72
N ALA A 449 22.62 -14.88 -19.49
CA ALA A 449 23.08 -13.82 -20.38
C ALA A 449 24.62 -13.76 -20.50
N LEU A 450 25.34 -14.07 -19.41
CA LEU A 450 26.80 -14.16 -19.42
C LEU A 450 27.33 -15.41 -20.14
N CYS A 451 26.57 -16.50 -20.10
CA CYS A 451 26.96 -17.76 -20.72
C CYS A 451 26.58 -17.86 -22.20
N THR A 452 25.68 -17.01 -22.71
CA THR A 452 25.33 -16.99 -24.14
C THR A 452 26.47 -16.38 -24.95
N PRO A 453 27.16 -17.15 -25.84
CA PRO A 453 28.25 -16.63 -26.64
C PRO A 453 27.71 -15.78 -27.79
N SER A 454 27.31 -14.54 -27.47
CA SER A 454 26.92 -13.54 -28.47
C SER A 454 28.19 -12.95 -29.08
N ASP A 455 28.64 -13.53 -30.19
CA ASP A 455 29.79 -13.07 -30.99
C ASP A 455 31.11 -12.78 -30.23
N ARG A 456 31.99 -13.78 -30.21
CA ARG A 456 33.34 -13.78 -29.60
C ARG A 456 34.35 -12.72 -30.14
N THR A 457 33.92 -11.71 -30.87
CA THR A 457 34.84 -10.75 -31.51
C THR A 457 35.26 -9.59 -30.59
N VAL A 458 34.59 -9.40 -29.44
CA VAL A 458 34.99 -8.41 -28.43
C VAL A 458 35.03 -9.08 -27.06
N LEU A 459 36.13 -9.78 -26.78
CA LEU A 459 36.43 -10.22 -25.42
C LEU A 459 36.53 -8.95 -24.53
N PRO A 460 35.80 -8.88 -23.41
CA PRO A 460 35.98 -7.80 -22.45
C PRO A 460 37.42 -7.80 -21.95
N ASP A 461 37.92 -6.62 -21.59
CA ASP A 461 39.22 -6.46 -20.95
C ASP A 461 39.31 -7.42 -19.72
N VAL A 462 40.48 -8.01 -19.49
CA VAL A 462 40.68 -9.11 -18.53
C VAL A 462 40.24 -8.70 -17.10
N SER A 463 40.31 -7.40 -16.80
CA SER A 463 39.82 -6.81 -15.56
C SER A 463 38.30 -6.97 -15.36
N ASP A 464 37.51 -6.80 -16.42
CA ASP A 464 36.04 -6.87 -16.34
C ASP A 464 35.55 -8.32 -16.23
N ALA A 465 36.27 -9.25 -16.87
CA ALA A 465 36.02 -10.68 -16.73
C ALA A 465 36.21 -11.14 -15.28
N SER A 466 37.22 -10.63 -14.56
CA SER A 466 37.45 -10.97 -13.15
C SER A 466 36.33 -10.49 -12.23
N LYS A 467 35.86 -9.24 -12.40
CA LYS A 467 34.71 -8.71 -11.63
C LYS A 467 33.45 -9.51 -11.90
N LEU A 468 33.19 -9.87 -13.15
CA LEU A 468 32.06 -10.69 -13.55
C LEU A 468 32.10 -12.10 -12.96
N VAL A 469 33.27 -12.75 -12.96
CA VAL A 469 33.46 -14.05 -12.32
C VAL A 469 33.27 -13.96 -10.81
N GLN A 470 33.79 -12.90 -10.17
CA GLN A 470 33.62 -12.70 -8.73
C GLN A 470 32.16 -12.43 -8.35
N ALA A 471 31.46 -11.63 -9.16
CA ALA A 471 30.04 -11.39 -9.07
C ALA A 471 29.23 -12.69 -9.22
N ALA A 472 29.50 -13.47 -10.26
CA ALA A 472 28.87 -14.77 -10.50
C ALA A 472 29.10 -15.75 -9.35
N ALA A 473 30.32 -15.80 -8.80
CA ALA A 473 30.66 -16.63 -7.64
C ALA A 473 29.90 -16.20 -6.37
N ARG A 474 29.75 -14.89 -6.14
CA ARG A 474 28.93 -14.36 -5.03
C ARG A 474 27.45 -14.69 -5.19
N LEU A 475 26.91 -14.60 -6.40
CA LEU A 475 25.52 -14.97 -6.69
C LEU A 475 25.30 -16.48 -6.55
N ALA A 476 26.26 -17.31 -6.96
CA ALA A 476 26.18 -18.76 -6.78
C ALA A 476 26.12 -19.14 -5.28
N LEU A 477 26.99 -18.54 -4.45
CA LEU A 477 26.94 -18.72 -3.00
C LEU A 477 25.58 -18.33 -2.39
N VAL A 478 25.01 -17.23 -2.87
CA VAL A 478 23.67 -16.79 -2.46
C VAL A 478 22.59 -17.80 -2.85
N VAL A 479 22.63 -18.32 -4.08
CA VAL A 479 21.66 -19.33 -4.56
C VAL A 479 21.79 -20.62 -3.76
N ASP A 480 23.01 -21.09 -3.49
CA ASP A 480 23.26 -22.30 -2.70
C ASP A 480 22.73 -22.17 -1.26
N LEU A 481 22.86 -20.99 -0.65
CA LEU A 481 22.26 -20.69 0.66
C LEU A 481 20.73 -20.76 0.62
N CYS A 482 20.11 -20.33 -0.48
CA CYS A 482 18.66 -20.37 -0.63
C CYS A 482 18.13 -21.80 -0.87
N ASP A 483 18.84 -22.62 -1.64
CA ASP A 483 18.46 -24.01 -1.92
C ASP A 483 18.62 -24.92 -0.69
N ALA A 484 19.65 -24.70 0.13
CA ALA A 484 19.86 -25.45 1.37
C ALA A 484 18.71 -25.30 2.39
N ASP A 485 18.04 -24.14 2.38
CA ASP A 485 16.87 -23.88 3.24
C ASP A 485 15.54 -24.20 2.55
N ALA A 486 15.44 -24.07 1.21
CA ALA A 486 14.25 -24.48 0.46
C ALA A 486 14.00 -26.00 0.51
N LEU A 487 15.07 -26.81 0.62
CA LEU A 487 14.99 -28.26 0.82
C LEU A 487 14.53 -28.68 2.25
N LYS A 488 14.37 -27.73 3.18
CA LYS A 488 13.87 -27.98 4.55
C LYS A 488 12.44 -27.51 4.79
N LEU A 489 11.78 -26.92 3.80
CA LEU A 489 10.35 -26.59 3.90
C LEU A 489 9.54 -27.88 3.73
N PRO A 490 8.74 -28.30 4.73
CA PRO A 490 7.91 -29.48 4.60
C PRO A 490 6.92 -29.24 3.46
N THR A 491 6.87 -30.17 2.51
CA THR A 491 5.78 -30.29 1.55
C THR A 491 4.49 -30.38 2.34
N ALA A 492 3.70 -29.30 2.32
CA ALA A 492 2.39 -29.22 2.92
C ALA A 492 1.32 -29.46 1.87
#